data_AF-A0A538EQ94-F1
#
_entry.id   AF-A0A538EQ94-F1
#
_cell.length_a   1.000
_cell.length_b   1.000
_cell.length_c   1.000
_cell.angle_alpha   90.00
_cell.angle_beta   90.00
_cell.angle_gamma   90.00
#
_symmetry.space_group_name_H-M   'P 1'
#
loop_
_entity.id
_entity.type
_entity.pdbx_description
1 polymer ?
#
loop_
_entity_poly.entity_id
_entity_poly.type
_entity_poly.pdbx_seq_one_letter_code
_entity_poly.pdbx_strand_id
1 'polypeptide(L)'
;MGPLNGLRVVELAGIGPVPFAGMLLADLGAQVVRVDRVDGGRPDLPHRILDRGRRSVALDLKQPSAIEVVLRLVGRSDVLIEGYRPGVAERLGLGPDPCLARNPRLVYARMTGWGRDGPYASTAGHDIN
;
A
#
# COMPACT_ATOMS: atom_id res chain seq x y z
N MET A 1 4.79 12.01 18.68
CA MET A 1 5.41 13.12 17.91
C MET A 1 6.64 12.56 17.23
N GLY A 2 6.84 12.87 15.95
CA GLY A 2 7.98 12.42 15.16
C GLY A 2 8.13 13.29 13.89
N PRO A 3 9.20 13.12 13.12
CA PRO A 3 9.52 13.99 11.98
C PRO A 3 8.47 13.95 10.85
N LEU A 4 7.62 12.92 10.80
CA LEU A 4 6.56 12.79 9.80
C LEU A 4 5.18 13.17 10.34
N ASN A 5 5.11 13.86 11.48
CA ASN A 5 3.86 14.32 12.07
C ASN A 5 3.08 15.20 11.08
N GLY A 6 1.80 14.87 10.90
CA GLY A 6 0.91 15.57 9.97
C GLY A 6 0.82 14.92 8.58
N LEU A 7 1.75 14.02 8.23
CA LEU A 7 1.64 13.25 6.99
C LEU A 7 0.60 12.13 7.10
N ARG A 8 -0.11 11.87 6.01
CA ARG A 8 -1.09 10.80 5.86
C ARG A 8 -0.64 9.82 4.78
N VAL A 9 -0.67 8.54 5.11
CA VAL A 9 -0.19 7.47 4.24
C VAL A 9 -1.29 6.43 4.06
N VAL A 10 -1.56 6.06 2.81
CA VAL A 10 -2.37 4.89 2.45
C VAL A 10 -1.43 3.74 2.15
N GLU A 11 -1.59 2.62 2.84
CA GLU A 11 -0.88 1.38 2.54
C GLU A 11 -1.84 0.37 1.93
N LEU A 12 -1.58 -0.07 0.70
CA LEU A 12 -2.27 -1.24 0.16
C LEU A 12 -1.59 -2.49 0.70
N ALA A 13 -2.34 -3.37 1.37
CA ALA A 13 -1.75 -4.52 2.05
C ALA A 13 -0.95 -5.42 1.07
N GLY A 14 0.37 -5.48 1.29
CA GLY A 14 1.32 -6.37 0.60
C GLY A 14 2.06 -7.29 1.58
N ILE A 15 3.18 -7.88 1.21
CA ILE A 15 4.03 -8.68 2.13
C ILE A 15 5.39 -8.02 2.29
N GLY A 16 6.19 -8.49 3.27
CA GLY A 16 7.59 -8.12 3.47
C GLY A 16 7.85 -6.61 3.53
N PRO A 17 8.41 -6.00 2.48
CA PRO A 17 8.89 -4.62 2.51
C PRO A 17 7.80 -3.56 2.73
N VAL A 18 6.57 -3.77 2.23
CA VAL A 18 5.47 -2.79 2.39
C VAL A 18 5.03 -2.64 3.85
N PRO A 19 4.67 -3.73 4.57
CA PRO A 19 4.32 -3.60 5.98
C PRO A 19 5.48 -3.09 6.84
N PHE A 20 6.75 -3.34 6.48
CA PHE A 20 7.89 -2.75 7.17
C PHE A 20 7.99 -1.23 6.93
N ALA A 21 7.85 -0.77 5.69
CA ALA A 21 7.85 0.66 5.38
C ALA A 21 6.70 1.40 6.08
N GLY A 22 5.48 0.85 6.04
CA GLY A 22 4.33 1.46 6.74
C GLY A 22 4.51 1.52 8.25
N MET A 23 5.16 0.51 8.86
CA MET A 23 5.52 0.53 10.28
C MET A 23 6.49 1.67 10.60
N LEU A 24 7.58 1.79 9.83
CA LEU A 24 8.57 2.86 10.05
C LEU A 24 7.95 4.25 9.88
N LEU A 25 7.10 4.46 8.88
CA LEU A 25 6.41 5.73 8.67
C LEU A 25 5.52 6.08 9.87
N ALA A 26 4.79 5.08 10.41
CA ALA A 26 3.96 5.26 11.60
C ALA A 26 4.80 5.55 12.87
N ASP A 27 5.88 4.80 13.08
CA ASP A 27 6.80 4.99 14.21
C ASP A 27 7.45 6.40 14.16
N LEU A 28 7.68 6.95 12.96
CA LEU A 28 8.16 8.30 12.73
C LEU A 28 7.06 9.39 12.80
N GLY A 29 5.82 9.01 13.11
CA GLY A 29 4.72 9.92 13.42
C GLY A 29 3.71 10.17 12.30
N ALA A 30 3.81 9.48 11.16
CA ALA A 30 2.80 9.59 10.10
C ALA A 30 1.49 8.89 10.50
N GLN A 31 0.36 9.38 10.00
CA GLN A 31 -0.94 8.72 10.11
C GLN A 31 -1.08 7.70 8.98
N VAL A 32 -0.87 6.43 9.29
CA VAL A 32 -0.96 5.36 8.29
C VAL A 32 -2.29 4.63 8.40
N VAL A 33 -3.01 4.54 7.27
CA VAL A 33 -4.20 3.72 7.10
C VAL A 33 -3.88 2.60 6.13
N ARG A 34 -3.91 1.36 6.62
CA ARG A 34 -3.76 0.17 5.79
C ARG A 34 -5.10 -0.29 5.24
N VAL A 35 -5.13 -0.57 3.94
CA VAL A 35 -6.26 -1.20 3.24
C VAL A 35 -5.97 -2.69 3.14
N ASP A 36 -6.61 -3.45 4.01
CA ASP A 36 -6.59 -4.92 3.97
C ASP A 36 -7.60 -5.45 2.96
N ARG A 37 -7.33 -6.64 2.43
CA ARG A 37 -8.30 -7.35 1.59
C ARG A 37 -9.19 -8.22 2.47
N VAL A 38 -10.50 -8.22 2.19
CA VAL A 38 -11.47 -9.05 2.93
C VAL A 38 -11.20 -10.55 2.82
N ASP A 39 -10.54 -11.00 1.75
CA ASP A 39 -10.16 -12.39 1.53
C ASP A 39 -8.94 -12.82 2.38
N GLY A 40 -8.43 -11.95 3.25
CA GLY A 40 -7.38 -12.30 4.19
C GLY A 40 -6.08 -12.71 3.49
N GLY A 41 -5.76 -12.11 2.33
CA GLY A 41 -4.60 -12.46 1.49
C GLY A 41 -3.20 -12.32 2.14
N ARG A 42 -3.12 -12.18 3.46
CA ARG A 42 -1.92 -12.37 4.26
C ARG A 42 -2.12 -13.61 5.16
N PRO A 43 -1.17 -14.55 5.21
CA PRO A 43 -1.16 -15.59 6.23
C PRO A 43 -1.38 -14.97 7.61
N ASP A 44 -2.22 -15.59 8.44
CA ASP A 44 -2.41 -15.17 9.82
C ASP A 44 -1.12 -15.47 10.60
N LEU A 45 -0.22 -14.49 10.61
CA LEU A 45 1.04 -14.58 11.32
C LEU A 45 0.80 -14.16 12.78
N PRO A 46 1.09 -15.03 13.76
CA PRO A 46 1.03 -14.64 15.16
C PRO A 46 1.98 -13.48 15.40
N HIS A 47 1.50 -12.46 16.11
CA HIS A 47 2.23 -11.23 16.43
C HIS A 47 2.61 -10.41 15.19
N ARG A 48 1.63 -9.68 14.65
CA ARG A 48 1.79 -8.70 13.57
C ARG A 48 2.53 -7.46 14.06
N ILE A 49 3.77 -7.65 14.53
CA ILE A 49 4.63 -6.61 15.11
C ILE A 49 4.86 -5.46 14.14
N LEU A 50 4.86 -5.77 12.83
CA LEU A 50 4.93 -4.77 11.80
C LEU A 50 3.70 -3.87 11.85
N ASP A 51 2.51 -4.39 12.14
CA ASP A 51 1.24 -3.68 12.01
C ASP A 51 0.97 -2.64 13.11
N ARG A 52 1.84 -2.54 14.12
CA ARG A 52 1.73 -1.54 15.19
C ARG A 52 1.65 -0.11 14.64
N GLY A 53 1.01 0.79 15.42
CA GLY A 53 0.97 2.23 15.12
C GLY A 53 0.05 2.61 13.96
N ARG A 54 -0.62 1.66 13.31
CA ARG A 54 -1.44 1.88 12.12
C ARG A 54 -2.91 1.59 12.37
N ARG A 55 -3.77 2.31 11.65
CA ARG A 55 -5.19 1.96 11.52
C ARG A 55 -5.38 1.06 10.30
N SER A 56 -6.41 0.23 10.29
CA SER A 56 -6.74 -0.61 9.14
C SER A 56 -8.23 -0.58 8.79
N VAL A 57 -8.51 -0.80 7.52
CA VAL A 57 -9.86 -1.04 6.99
C VAL A 57 -9.79 -2.20 6.00
N ALA A 58 -10.71 -3.15 6.11
CA ALA A 58 -10.82 -4.26 5.16
C ALA A 58 -11.80 -3.89 4.04
N LEU A 59 -11.38 -4.03 2.78
CA LEU A 59 -12.18 -3.71 1.60
C LEU A 59 -12.10 -4.85 0.57
N ASP A 60 -13.21 -5.14 -0.11
CA ASP A 60 -13.20 -5.98 -1.30
C ASP A 60 -12.84 -5.14 -2.53
N LEU A 61 -11.56 -5.13 -2.88
CA LEU A 61 -11.04 -4.36 -4.02
C LEU A 61 -11.48 -4.92 -5.40
N LYS A 62 -12.35 -5.93 -5.44
CA LYS A 62 -13.06 -6.33 -6.66
C LYS A 62 -14.31 -5.47 -6.90
N GLN A 63 -14.80 -4.78 -5.87
CA GLN A 63 -15.97 -3.91 -5.96
C GLN A 63 -15.57 -2.50 -6.39
N PRO A 64 -16.17 -1.92 -7.45
CA PRO A 64 -15.88 -0.54 -7.86
C PRO A 64 -16.11 0.48 -6.75
N SER A 65 -17.10 0.26 -5.88
CA SER A 65 -17.36 1.12 -4.72
C SER A 65 -16.22 1.11 -3.70
N ALA A 66 -15.54 -0.02 -3.52
CA ALA A 66 -14.38 -0.12 -2.65
C ALA A 66 -13.17 0.63 -3.24
N ILE A 67 -12.97 0.55 -4.57
CA ILE A 67 -11.93 1.31 -5.26
C ILE A 67 -12.15 2.81 -5.06
N GLU A 68 -13.38 3.30 -5.20
CA GLU A 68 -13.69 4.71 -4.95
C GLU A 68 -13.42 5.11 -3.49
N VAL A 69 -13.71 4.25 -2.50
CA VAL A 69 -13.35 4.51 -1.10
C VAL A 69 -11.84 4.71 -0.95
N VAL A 70 -11.01 3.88 -1.58
CA VAL A 70 -9.55 4.03 -1.56
C VAL A 70 -9.14 5.32 -2.26
N LEU A 71 -9.70 5.64 -3.43
CA LEU A 71 -9.40 6.89 -4.12
C LEU A 71 -9.77 8.12 -3.29
N ARG A 72 -10.86 8.10 -2.51
CA ARG A 72 -11.16 9.19 -1.56
C ARG A 72 -10.11 9.31 -0.44
N LEU A 73 -9.56 8.19 0.04
CA LEU A 73 -8.44 8.22 1.00
C LEU A 73 -7.19 8.82 0.36
N VAL A 74 -6.89 8.43 -0.88
CA VAL A 74 -5.77 8.97 -1.69
C VAL A 74 -5.91 10.48 -1.89
N GLY A 75 -7.13 10.96 -2.16
CA GLY A 75 -7.44 12.39 -2.31
C GLY A 75 -7.12 13.26 -1.08
N ARG A 76 -6.87 12.64 0.08
CA ARG A 76 -6.61 13.32 1.36
C ARG A 76 -5.29 12.89 2.01
N SER A 77 -4.46 12.16 1.26
CA SER A 77 -3.21 11.56 1.72
C SER A 77 -2.01 12.15 0.99
N ASP A 78 -0.84 12.08 1.59
CA ASP A 78 0.40 12.57 1.02
C ASP A 78 1.16 11.46 0.29
N VAL A 79 1.02 10.21 0.75
CA VAL A 79 1.73 9.05 0.21
C VAL A 79 0.77 7.88 0.02
N LEU A 80 0.93 7.13 -1.07
CA LEU A 80 0.44 5.75 -1.20
C LEU A 80 1.62 4.80 -1.35
N ILE A 81 1.61 3.71 -0.58
CA ILE A 81 2.58 2.61 -0.70
C ILE A 81 1.91 1.30 -1.09
N GLU A 82 2.50 0.58 -2.04
CA GLU A 82 2.05 -0.74 -2.48
C GLU A 82 3.21 -1.63 -2.92
N GLY A 83 2.98 -2.94 -2.95
CA GLY A 83 4.01 -3.93 -3.27
C GLY A 83 3.50 -5.06 -4.16
N TYR A 84 2.54 -4.74 -5.02
CA TYR A 84 2.02 -5.68 -5.98
C TYR A 84 2.99 -5.86 -7.15
N ARG A 85 2.83 -6.98 -7.85
CA ARG A 85 3.51 -7.17 -9.14
C ARG A 85 3.08 -6.10 -10.14
N PRO A 86 3.94 -5.72 -11.09
CA PRO A 86 3.61 -4.78 -12.16
C PRO A 86 2.25 -5.09 -12.81
N GLY A 87 1.41 -4.07 -12.98
CA GLY A 87 0.09 -4.16 -13.62
C GLY A 87 -1.06 -4.56 -12.70
N VAL A 88 -0.81 -5.03 -11.47
CA VAL A 88 -1.88 -5.43 -10.54
C VAL A 88 -2.63 -4.22 -10.01
N ALA A 89 -1.93 -3.19 -9.54
CA ALA A 89 -2.56 -1.97 -9.03
C ALA A 89 -3.37 -1.27 -10.14
N GLU A 90 -2.83 -1.25 -11.36
CA GLU A 90 -3.49 -0.71 -12.55
C GLU A 90 -4.79 -1.45 -12.86
N ARG A 91 -4.79 -2.80 -12.82
CA ARG A 91 -6.00 -3.61 -13.02
C ARG A 91 -7.07 -3.37 -11.96
N LEU A 92 -6.66 -3.02 -10.74
CA LEU A 92 -7.58 -2.65 -9.66
C LEU A 92 -8.10 -1.21 -9.77
N GLY A 93 -7.57 -0.39 -10.70
CA GLY A 93 -7.90 1.04 -10.77
C GLY A 93 -7.21 1.88 -9.68
N LEU A 94 -6.16 1.35 -9.06
CA LEU A 94 -5.37 1.98 -8.00
C LEU A 94 -3.90 2.16 -8.40
N GLY A 95 -3.62 2.15 -9.71
CA GLY A 95 -2.32 2.50 -10.27
C GLY A 95 -2.00 4.00 -10.12
N PRO A 96 -0.79 4.42 -10.52
CA PRO A 96 -0.37 5.82 -10.43
C PRO A 96 -1.33 6.79 -11.09
N ASP A 97 -1.78 6.52 -12.32
CA ASP A 97 -2.60 7.45 -13.10
C ASP A 97 -3.92 7.85 -12.41
N PRO A 98 -4.81 6.93 -12.00
CA PRO A 98 -6.05 7.31 -11.30
C PRO A 98 -5.76 7.96 -9.93
N CYS A 99 -4.71 7.53 -9.23
CA CYS A 99 -4.33 8.12 -7.95
C CYS A 99 -3.81 9.56 -8.08
N LEU A 100 -2.98 9.83 -9.08
CA LEU A 100 -2.43 11.17 -9.37
C LEU A 100 -3.47 12.08 -9.99
N ALA A 101 -4.39 11.56 -10.79
CA ALA A 101 -5.56 12.32 -11.26
C ALA A 101 -6.44 12.78 -10.08
N ARG A 102 -6.58 11.93 -9.05
CA ARG A 102 -7.30 12.28 -7.82
C ARG A 102 -6.53 13.25 -6.92
N ASN A 103 -5.20 13.11 -6.87
CA ASN A 103 -4.32 13.95 -6.06
C ASN A 103 -2.97 14.17 -6.76
N PRO A 104 -2.80 15.30 -7.48
CA PRO A 104 -1.56 15.59 -8.20
C PRO A 104 -0.32 15.79 -7.32
N ARG A 105 -0.50 15.96 -5.99
CA ARG A 105 0.60 16.11 -5.03
C ARG A 105 1.02 14.80 -4.37
N LEU A 106 0.33 13.70 -4.67
CA LEU A 106 0.57 12.40 -4.07
C LEU A 106 1.97 11.88 -4.44
N VAL A 107 2.68 11.38 -3.44
CA VAL A 107 3.83 10.51 -3.67
C VAL A 107 3.34 9.07 -3.80
N TYR A 108 3.42 8.49 -5.00
CA TYR A 108 3.09 7.08 -5.23
C TYR A 108 4.37 6.25 -5.19
N ALA A 109 4.51 5.41 -4.17
CA ALA A 109 5.68 4.53 -4.01
C ALA A 109 5.28 3.07 -4.18
N ARG A 110 6.05 2.33 -4.98
CA ARG A 110 5.85 0.90 -5.21
C ARG A 110 7.12 0.10 -5.00
N MET A 111 6.95 -1.13 -4.51
CA MET A 111 8.02 -2.04 -4.17
C MET A 111 7.83 -3.35 -4.93
N THR A 112 8.74 -3.67 -5.85
CA THR A 112 8.67 -4.86 -6.71
C THR A 112 9.89 -5.75 -6.50
N GLY A 113 9.75 -7.07 -6.59
CA GLY A 113 10.85 -8.01 -6.36
C GLY A 113 12.03 -7.88 -7.34
N TRP A 114 11.73 -7.71 -8.63
CA TRP A 114 12.73 -7.70 -9.71
C TRP A 114 12.73 -6.40 -10.53
N GLY A 115 12.17 -5.32 -9.98
CA GLY A 115 11.90 -4.09 -10.72
C GLY A 115 10.61 -4.13 -11.53
N ARG A 116 10.34 -3.04 -12.25
CA ARG A 116 9.14 -2.87 -13.08
C ARG A 116 9.30 -3.42 -14.50
N ASP A 117 10.54 -3.52 -14.96
CA ASP A 117 10.91 -3.84 -16.33
C ASP A 117 11.89 -5.01 -16.33
N GLY A 118 12.02 -5.67 -17.48
CA GLY A 118 12.92 -6.81 -17.67
C GLY A 118 12.23 -8.18 -17.53
N PRO A 119 12.97 -9.27 -17.80
CA PRO A 119 12.40 -10.61 -17.99
C PRO A 119 11.74 -11.19 -16.73
N TYR A 120 12.15 -10.73 -15.55
CA TYR A 120 11.64 -11.21 -14.26
C TYR A 120 10.61 -10.27 -13.61
N ALA A 121 10.22 -9.18 -14.27
CA ALA A 121 9.33 -8.18 -13.68
C ALA A 121 7.96 -8.75 -13.27
N SER A 122 7.46 -9.76 -14.02
CA SER A 122 6.20 -10.44 -13.71
C SER A 122 6.35 -11.59 -12.71
N THR A 123 7.56 -11.93 -12.31
CA THR A 123 7.86 -13.02 -11.37
C THR A 123 7.68 -12.55 -9.93
N ALA A 124 7.21 -13.44 -9.05
CA ALA A 124 7.21 -13.16 -7.61
C ALA A 124 8.66 -13.05 -7.11
N GLY A 125 8.97 -12.00 -6.35
CA GLY A 125 10.22 -11.88 -5.60
C GLY A 125 9.94 -12.03 -4.11
N HIS A 126 10.55 -13.05 -3.50
CA HIS A 126 10.62 -13.26 -2.07
C HIS A 126 12.09 -13.25 -1.67
N ASP A 127 12.38 -13.00 -0.39
CA ASP A 127 13.76 -12.81 0.10
C ASP A 127 14.70 -13.98 -0.19
N ILE A 128 14.18 -15.21 -0.34
CA ILE A 128 14.98 -16.43 -0.56
C ILE A 128 15.12 -16.84 -2.04
N ASN A 129 14.50 -16.09 -2.96
CA ASN A 129 14.42 -16.46 -4.38
C ASN A 129 15.76 -16.34 -5.11
#